data_AF-A0A059XAW5-F1
#
_entry.id   AF-A0A059XAW5-F1
#
_cell.length_a   1.000
_cell.length_b   1.000
_cell.length_c   1.000
_cell.angle_alpha   90.00
_cell.angle_beta   90.00
_cell.angle_gamma   90.00
#
_symmetry.space_group_name_H-M   'P 1'
#
loop_
_entity.id
_entity.type
_entity.pdbx_description
1 polymer ?
#
loop_
_entity_poly.entity_id
_entity_poly.type
_entity_poly.pdbx_seq_one_letter_code
_entity_poly.pdbx_strand_id
1 'polypeptide(L)'
;MKQYHELVQRVLDQGERREDRTGTGTLSVFGTQTRYDLREGFPLLTTKKVLWAGVVRELLWFLRGSTNIKEDLAQHTPIWDAWADEQGELGPIYGHQWRKWGAPFRTHARDKQPETAARSGAGIDQIQEAIQLIRKDPTSRRIIVSAWNVADLPHMALPPCHAFFQFYVQQGRLDMQLYQRSADIALGVPFNIASYALLLMMVAQECGLTPGVFIHVPRRRAHLSQPRGGAEGAADAPALPAAARHHCPEAARRDRLRRHPAARLPAPPVHPLRGIGMKFELVVAADEARGIGRAGGLPWRLPGDMAFFKRVTSEAPAGRHNAVLMGRKTYASISPKFRPLRGRLNVVLSRQAALTVDEGVLVFGSLEAALARLAAFTDLAHTFVIGGGELYAEAIAHPGLARVHLTRVHATFDCDTCLAPFEDRFRLVTQDGPHHDDGVHYTFETYERA
;
A
#
# COMPACT_ATOMS: atom_id res chain seq x y z
N MET A 1 1.78 -7.42 2.86
CA MET A 1 0.45 -7.04 2.32
C MET A 1 -0.46 -8.24 2.08
N LYS A 2 0.03 -9.32 1.43
CA LYS A 2 -0.71 -10.59 1.28
C LYS A 2 -1.37 -11.04 2.58
N GLN A 3 -0.64 -10.94 3.69
CA GLN A 3 -1.10 -11.31 5.03
C GLN A 3 -2.34 -10.53 5.48
N TYR A 4 -2.49 -9.25 5.11
CA TYR A 4 -3.70 -8.48 5.42
C TYR A 4 -4.87 -8.86 4.49
N HIS A 5 -4.61 -9.12 3.21
CA HIS A 5 -5.64 -9.51 2.25
C HIS A 5 -6.19 -10.90 2.50
N GLU A 6 -5.33 -11.90 2.75
CA GLU A 6 -5.72 -13.27 3.15
C GLU A 6 -6.61 -13.25 4.40
N LEU A 7 -6.31 -12.32 5.28
CA LEU A 7 -6.97 -12.12 6.55
C LEU A 7 -8.31 -11.38 6.42
N VAL A 8 -8.48 -10.53 5.41
CA VAL A 8 -9.78 -10.00 4.98
C VAL A 8 -10.58 -11.12 4.32
N GLN A 9 -9.99 -11.84 3.38
CA GLN A 9 -10.64 -12.91 2.61
C GLN A 9 -11.17 -14.01 3.54
N ARG A 10 -10.37 -14.43 4.51
CA ARG A 10 -10.79 -15.40 5.53
C ARG A 10 -12.04 -14.98 6.29
N VAL A 11 -12.21 -13.68 6.57
CA VAL A 11 -13.41 -13.19 7.26
C VAL A 11 -14.62 -13.12 6.34
N LEU A 12 -14.41 -12.84 5.06
CA LEU A 12 -15.49 -12.89 4.06
C LEU A 12 -15.96 -14.33 3.83
N ASP A 13 -15.03 -15.28 3.77
CA ASP A 13 -15.34 -16.67 3.44
C ASP A 13 -15.84 -17.48 4.65
N GLN A 14 -15.26 -17.25 5.83
CA GLN A 14 -15.50 -18.07 7.04
C GLN A 14 -16.13 -17.27 8.18
N GLY A 15 -16.47 -16.00 7.96
CA GLY A 15 -17.01 -15.14 9.01
C GLY A 15 -18.42 -15.54 9.41
N GLU A 16 -18.65 -15.65 10.71
CA GLU A 16 -19.99 -15.79 11.25
C GLU A 16 -20.63 -14.42 11.45
N ARG A 17 -21.89 -14.28 11.02
CA ARG A 17 -22.66 -13.06 11.22
C ARG A 17 -23.00 -12.92 12.69
N ARG A 18 -22.67 -11.77 13.27
CA ARG A 18 -23.09 -11.37 14.61
C ARG A 18 -23.78 -10.02 14.57
N GLU A 19 -24.86 -9.93 15.32
CA GLU A 19 -25.44 -8.65 15.69
C GLU A 19 -24.48 -7.90 16.60
N ASP A 20 -24.42 -6.60 16.41
CA ASP A 20 -23.50 -5.74 17.13
C ASP A 20 -24.21 -4.53 17.72
N ARG A 21 -23.55 -3.84 18.65
CA ARG A 21 -24.13 -2.66 19.35
C ARG A 21 -24.52 -1.51 18.42
N THR A 22 -24.17 -1.58 17.13
CA THR A 22 -24.37 -0.55 16.11
C THR A 22 -25.50 -0.89 15.13
N GLY A 23 -26.09 -2.09 15.21
CA GLY A 23 -27.26 -2.48 14.41
C GLY A 23 -26.99 -2.74 12.93
N THR A 24 -25.73 -2.65 12.48
CA THR A 24 -25.31 -2.86 11.08
C THR A 24 -25.01 -4.33 10.76
N GLY A 25 -24.70 -5.12 11.80
CA GLY A 25 -24.30 -6.52 11.64
C GLY A 25 -22.84 -6.63 11.17
N THR A 26 -22.14 -7.62 11.70
CA THR A 26 -20.70 -7.83 11.44
C THR A 26 -20.41 -9.27 11.08
N LEU A 27 -19.46 -9.49 10.17
CA LEU A 27 -18.82 -10.80 9.98
C LEU A 27 -17.63 -10.90 10.91
N SER A 28 -17.54 -11.99 11.67
CA SER A 28 -16.51 -12.14 12.70
C SER A 28 -15.86 -13.52 12.65
N VAL A 29 -14.56 -13.55 12.93
CA VAL A 29 -13.76 -14.78 13.10
C VAL A 29 -12.96 -14.62 14.39
N PHE A 30 -12.98 -15.64 15.24
CA PHE A 30 -12.26 -15.63 16.51
C PHE A 30 -10.87 -16.27 16.37
N GLY A 31 -9.83 -15.64 16.94
CA GLY A 31 -8.50 -16.23 17.04
C GLY A 31 -7.72 -16.33 15.71
N THR A 32 -7.48 -15.20 15.06
CA THR A 32 -6.59 -15.15 13.88
C THR A 32 -5.19 -14.67 14.25
N GLN A 33 -4.18 -15.06 13.47
CA GLN A 33 -2.82 -14.56 13.60
C GLN A 33 -2.29 -14.15 12.23
N THR A 34 -1.62 -13.01 12.14
CA THR A 34 -0.80 -12.62 10.99
C THR A 34 0.60 -12.24 11.41
N ARG A 35 1.54 -12.34 10.47
CA ARG A 35 2.98 -12.15 10.71
C ARG A 35 3.53 -11.22 9.63
N TYR A 36 4.25 -10.19 10.05
CA TYR A 36 4.87 -9.19 9.20
C TYR A 36 6.36 -9.15 9.51
N ASP A 37 7.20 -9.51 8.55
CA ASP A 37 8.65 -9.48 8.71
C ASP A 37 9.20 -8.10 8.35
N LEU A 38 9.71 -7.37 9.34
CA LEU A 38 10.24 -6.02 9.12
C LEU A 38 11.56 -6.01 8.34
N ARG A 39 12.21 -7.17 8.20
CA ARG A 39 13.42 -7.32 7.38
C ARG A 39 13.10 -7.30 5.89
N GLU A 40 11.87 -7.66 5.52
CA GLU A 40 11.37 -7.58 4.13
C GLU A 40 10.85 -6.18 3.78
N GLY A 41 10.65 -5.32 4.79
CA GLY A 41 10.19 -3.95 4.63
C GLY A 41 9.12 -3.56 5.66
N PHE A 42 8.77 -2.28 5.67
CA PHE A 42 7.79 -1.75 6.60
C PHE A 42 6.35 -2.08 6.16
N PRO A 43 5.50 -2.69 7.01
CA PRO A 43 4.17 -3.19 6.62
C PRO A 43 3.09 -2.10 6.58
N LEU A 44 3.37 -0.98 5.90
CA LEU A 44 2.36 0.04 5.61
C LEU A 44 1.44 -0.43 4.49
N LEU A 45 0.12 -0.31 4.69
CA LEU A 45 -0.83 -0.67 3.64
C LEU A 45 -0.70 0.26 2.43
N THR A 46 -0.55 -0.35 1.25
CA THR A 46 -0.44 0.36 -0.03
C THR A 46 -1.74 0.38 -0.83
N THR A 47 -2.70 -0.49 -0.50
CA THR A 47 -4.01 -0.58 -1.16
C THR A 47 -5.02 0.48 -0.72
N LYS A 48 -4.69 1.26 0.31
CA LYS A 48 -5.46 2.40 0.81
C LYS A 48 -4.49 3.43 1.40
N LYS A 49 -4.80 4.72 1.26
CA LYS A 49 -4.03 5.78 1.91
C LYS A 49 -4.18 5.68 3.44
N VAL A 50 -3.06 5.55 4.14
CA VAL A 50 -2.98 5.61 5.60
C VAL A 50 -2.44 7.00 6.00
N LEU A 51 -3.05 7.63 7.01
CA LEU A 51 -2.58 8.92 7.53
C LEU A 51 -1.31 8.72 8.37
N TRP A 52 -0.16 8.62 7.71
CA TRP A 52 1.13 8.30 8.35
C TRP A 52 1.51 9.29 9.46
N ALA A 53 1.36 10.60 9.21
CA ALA A 53 1.67 11.62 10.23
C ALA A 53 0.84 11.42 11.50
N GLY A 54 -0.42 11.04 11.37
CA GLY A 54 -1.29 10.70 12.50
C GLY A 54 -0.80 9.48 13.28
N VAL A 55 -0.38 8.42 12.58
CA VAL A 55 0.18 7.20 13.21
C VAL A 55 1.42 7.53 14.05
N VAL A 56 2.36 8.28 13.50
CA VAL A 56 3.61 8.65 14.20
C VAL A 56 3.30 9.51 15.42
N ARG A 57 2.43 10.51 15.26
CA ARG A 57 2.09 11.45 16.35
C ARG A 57 1.33 10.77 17.48
N GLU A 58 0.37 9.91 17.16
CA GLU A 58 -0.34 9.10 18.14
C GLU A 58 0.62 8.20 18.94
N LEU A 59 1.56 7.52 18.26
CA LEU A 59 2.52 6.66 18.95
C LEU A 59 3.45 7.45 19.88
N LEU A 60 3.96 8.60 19.43
CA LEU A 60 4.79 9.47 20.27
C LEU A 60 4.01 10.03 21.47
N TRP A 61 2.74 10.35 21.27
CA TRP A 61 1.84 10.79 22.33
C TRP A 61 1.58 9.68 23.37
N PHE A 62 1.38 8.44 22.95
CA PHE A 62 1.33 7.29 23.86
C PHE A 62 2.64 7.09 24.61
N LEU A 63 3.78 7.15 23.90
CA LEU A 63 5.09 7.01 24.53
C LEU A 63 5.35 8.15 25.53
N ARG A 64 4.81 9.35 25.34
CA ARG A 64 4.92 10.43 26.33
C ARG A 64 4.12 10.17 27.61
N GLY A 65 3.15 9.26 27.55
CA GLY A 65 2.22 9.01 28.64
C GLY A 65 1.07 10.02 28.71
N SER A 66 0.80 10.74 27.62
CA SER A 66 -0.25 11.75 27.56
C SER A 66 -1.65 11.10 27.43
N THR A 67 -2.65 11.80 27.96
CA THR A 67 -4.09 11.42 27.91
C THR A 67 -4.97 12.50 27.32
N ASN A 68 -4.44 13.71 27.15
CA ASN A 68 -5.15 14.85 26.58
C ASN A 68 -4.84 15.04 25.10
N ILE A 69 -5.86 15.14 24.25
CA ILE A 69 -5.68 15.35 22.80
C ILE A 69 -5.13 16.74 22.47
N LYS A 70 -5.34 17.74 23.33
CA LYS A 70 -4.84 19.10 23.12
C LYS A 70 -3.32 19.21 23.32
N GLU A 71 -2.70 18.20 23.93
CA GLU A 71 -1.24 18.05 24.01
C GLU A 71 -0.67 17.49 22.69
N ASP A 72 -0.69 18.29 21.62
CA ASP A 72 -0.11 18.00 20.29
C ASP A 72 -0.92 17.07 19.36
N LEU A 73 -1.85 16.25 19.86
CA LEU A 73 -2.50 15.22 19.03
C LEU A 73 -3.60 15.77 18.09
N ALA A 74 -4.45 16.66 18.59
CA ALA A 74 -5.67 17.12 17.89
C ALA A 74 -5.39 17.84 16.56
N GLN A 75 -4.23 18.50 16.44
CA GLN A 75 -3.83 19.16 15.19
C GLN A 75 -3.35 18.19 14.09
N HIS A 76 -3.06 16.94 14.44
CA HIS A 76 -2.47 15.95 13.55
C HIS A 76 -3.42 14.83 13.16
N THR A 77 -4.41 14.52 14.00
CA THR A 77 -5.38 13.46 13.73
C THR A 77 -6.70 13.69 14.46
N PRO A 78 -7.86 13.59 13.78
CA PRO A 78 -9.17 13.74 14.40
C PRO A 78 -9.69 12.43 15.02
N ILE A 79 -8.87 11.37 15.05
CA ILE A 79 -9.32 10.03 15.46
C ILE A 79 -9.93 10.07 16.87
N TRP A 80 -9.34 10.82 17.79
CA TRP A 80 -9.71 10.79 19.21
C TRP A 80 -10.80 11.79 19.62
N ASP A 81 -11.17 12.71 18.72
CA ASP A 81 -12.09 13.82 19.00
C ASP A 81 -13.47 13.34 19.45
N ALA A 82 -13.93 12.20 18.92
CA ALA A 82 -15.24 11.64 19.26
C ALA A 82 -15.34 11.07 20.69
N TRP A 83 -14.21 10.84 21.36
CA TRP A 83 -14.14 10.24 22.69
C TRP A 83 -13.64 11.21 23.76
N ALA A 84 -13.00 12.30 23.35
CA ALA A 84 -12.49 13.31 24.27
C ALA A 84 -13.64 14.08 24.93
N ASP A 85 -13.45 14.47 26.18
CA ASP A 85 -14.34 15.42 26.84
C ASP A 85 -14.12 16.87 26.35
N GLU A 86 -14.87 17.82 26.92
CA GLU A 86 -14.78 19.25 26.58
C GLU A 86 -13.36 19.82 26.78
N GLN A 87 -12.63 19.26 27.74
CA GLN A 87 -11.26 19.64 28.07
C GLN A 87 -10.23 18.91 27.20
N GLY A 88 -10.62 17.86 26.46
CA GLY A 88 -9.76 17.07 25.60
C GLY A 88 -9.22 15.80 26.26
N GLU A 89 -9.67 15.45 27.46
CA GLU A 89 -9.20 14.28 28.20
C GLU A 89 -9.93 13.00 27.79
N LEU A 90 -9.18 11.89 27.83
CA LEU A 90 -9.64 10.56 27.45
C LEU A 90 -9.64 9.55 28.60
N GLY A 91 -9.22 9.97 29.80
CA GLY A 91 -9.04 9.06 30.93
C GLY A 91 -7.68 8.36 30.92
N PRO A 92 -7.46 7.39 31.83
CA PRO A 92 -6.20 6.65 31.96
C PRO A 92 -6.03 5.59 30.86
N ILE A 93 -5.98 6.01 29.60
CA ILE A 93 -5.86 5.15 28.41
C ILE A 93 -4.39 4.74 28.16
N TYR A 94 -4.07 4.31 26.93
CA TYR A 94 -2.78 3.70 26.56
C TYR A 94 -1.55 4.41 27.14
N GLY A 95 -1.40 5.72 26.94
CA GLY A 95 -0.23 6.46 27.41
C GLY A 95 -0.04 6.36 28.92
N HIS A 96 -1.10 6.62 29.69
CA HIS A 96 -1.06 6.50 31.16
C HIS A 96 -0.73 5.08 31.58
N GLN A 97 -1.35 4.07 30.96
CA GLN A 97 -1.06 2.68 31.29
C GLN A 97 0.38 2.29 30.93
N TRP A 98 0.94 2.78 29.83
CA TRP A 98 2.31 2.44 29.41
C TRP A 98 3.39 3.06 30.29
N ARG A 99 3.17 4.28 30.79
CA ARG A 99 4.20 5.05 31.53
C ARG A 99 3.94 5.16 33.04
N LYS A 100 2.70 4.97 33.48
CA LYS A 100 2.22 5.25 34.85
C LYS A 100 1.18 4.20 35.31
N TRP A 101 1.39 2.93 34.97
CA TRP A 101 0.44 1.86 35.35
C TRP A 101 0.24 1.82 36.86
N GLY A 102 -1.02 1.82 37.31
CA GLY A 102 -1.37 1.78 38.73
C GLY A 102 -1.15 3.09 39.48
N ALA A 103 -0.68 4.16 38.83
CA ALA A 103 -0.70 5.50 39.41
C ALA A 103 -2.15 6.00 39.54
N PRO A 104 -2.44 6.87 40.53
CA PRO A 104 -3.70 7.59 40.59
C PRO A 104 -3.92 8.39 39.30
N PHE A 105 -5.13 8.37 38.79
CA PHE A 105 -5.54 9.23 37.70
C PHE A 105 -6.66 10.14 38.18
N ARG A 106 -6.48 11.45 38.01
CA ARG A 106 -7.45 12.47 38.41
C ARG A 106 -8.00 13.11 37.14
N THR A 107 -9.22 12.75 36.74
CA THR A 107 -9.91 13.45 35.66
C THR A 107 -10.92 14.46 36.21
N HIS A 108 -10.59 15.74 36.07
CA HIS A 108 -11.56 16.83 36.16
C HIS A 108 -12.44 16.83 34.91
N ALA A 109 -13.55 16.05 34.87
CA ALA A 109 -14.67 16.32 33.95
C ALA A 109 -15.89 15.40 34.16
N ARG A 110 -15.70 14.12 34.53
CA ARG A 110 -16.83 13.15 34.59
C ARG A 110 -16.93 12.29 35.84
N ASP A 111 -15.92 12.30 36.70
CA ASP A 111 -16.00 11.57 37.97
C ASP A 111 -16.81 12.38 38.99
N LYS A 112 -18.11 12.08 39.09
CA LYS A 112 -18.88 12.30 40.33
C LYS A 112 -18.58 11.25 41.40
N GLN A 113 -17.65 10.33 41.13
CA GLN A 113 -17.16 9.38 42.12
C GLN A 113 -15.87 9.91 42.76
N PRO A 114 -15.70 9.71 44.09
CA PRO A 114 -14.50 10.12 44.78
C PRO A 114 -13.29 9.43 44.15
N GLU A 115 -12.11 10.04 44.37
CA GLU A 115 -10.80 9.53 43.97
C GLU A 115 -10.74 8.00 43.96
N THR A 116 -9.94 7.41 43.06
CA THR A 116 -9.42 6.05 43.26
C THR A 116 -8.56 6.05 44.53
N ALA A 117 -9.22 6.06 45.70
CA ALA A 117 -8.74 6.50 47.01
C ALA A 117 -7.80 5.50 47.69
N ALA A 118 -7.05 4.72 46.91
CA ALA A 118 -6.17 3.69 47.45
C ALA A 118 -4.82 3.55 46.73
N ARG A 119 -4.51 4.42 45.76
CA ARG A 119 -3.25 4.33 45.02
C ARG A 119 -2.30 5.45 45.45
N SER A 120 -1.08 5.09 45.81
CA SER A 120 0.01 6.02 46.13
C SER A 120 1.26 5.59 45.35
N GLY A 121 1.99 6.56 44.81
CA GLY A 121 3.22 6.31 44.04
C GLY A 121 3.16 6.78 42.58
N ALA A 122 4.32 6.77 41.92
CA ALA A 122 4.50 7.27 40.55
C ALA A 122 3.93 6.37 39.44
N GLY A 123 3.48 5.15 39.80
CA GLY A 123 3.10 4.10 38.86
C GLY A 123 4.29 3.32 38.30
N ILE A 124 3.99 2.35 37.45
CA ILE A 124 4.98 1.50 36.76
C ILE A 124 5.15 1.99 35.32
N ASP A 125 6.39 2.26 34.92
CA ASP A 125 6.76 2.60 33.54
C ASP A 125 7.09 1.32 32.77
N GLN A 126 6.06 0.69 32.22
CA GLN A 126 6.17 -0.60 31.53
C GLN A 126 7.06 -0.53 30.28
N ILE A 127 7.10 0.61 29.57
CA ILE A 127 7.96 0.78 28.40
C ILE A 127 9.43 0.80 28.83
N GLN A 128 9.74 1.57 29.87
CA GLN A 128 11.10 1.65 30.40
C GLN A 128 11.56 0.30 30.97
N GLU A 129 10.70 -0.40 31.72
CA GLU A 129 10.98 -1.74 32.24
C GLU A 129 11.21 -2.75 31.12
N ALA A 130 10.39 -2.72 30.06
CA ALA A 130 10.57 -3.59 28.90
C ALA A 130 11.92 -3.37 28.22
N ILE A 131 12.32 -2.11 27.97
CA ILE A 131 13.62 -1.76 27.38
C ILE A 131 14.77 -2.23 28.29
N GLN A 132 14.67 -2.00 29.60
CA GLN A 132 15.67 -2.45 30.57
C GLN A 132 15.79 -3.98 30.58
N LEU A 133 14.66 -4.68 30.53
CA LEU A 133 14.63 -6.13 30.55
C LEU A 133 15.20 -6.72 29.26
N ILE A 134 14.89 -6.13 28.09
CA ILE A 134 15.52 -6.50 26.80
C ILE A 134 17.05 -6.40 26.88
N ARG A 135 17.58 -5.34 27.50
CA ARG A 135 19.03 -5.12 27.63
C ARG A 135 19.69 -6.04 28.67
N LYS A 136 19.02 -6.27 29.80
CA LYS A 136 19.60 -7.00 30.96
C LYS A 136 19.37 -8.51 30.91
N ASP A 137 18.18 -8.93 30.52
CA ASP A 137 17.77 -10.34 30.41
C ASP A 137 16.91 -10.55 29.14
N PRO A 138 17.55 -10.57 27.96
CA PRO A 138 16.84 -10.76 26.68
C PRO A 138 16.09 -12.10 26.59
N THR A 139 16.48 -13.09 27.39
CA THR A 139 15.82 -14.42 27.42
C THR A 139 14.55 -14.44 28.25
N SER A 140 14.24 -13.33 28.93
CA SER A 140 13.06 -13.21 29.76
C SER A 140 11.79 -13.44 28.95
N ARG A 141 10.93 -14.32 29.47
CA ARG A 141 9.59 -14.58 28.93
C ARG A 141 8.55 -13.58 29.45
N ARG A 142 8.98 -12.53 30.16
CA ARG A 142 8.12 -11.58 30.88
C ARG A 142 8.18 -10.16 30.32
N ILE A 143 8.76 -9.97 29.14
CA ILE A 143 8.86 -8.65 28.49
C ILE A 143 7.50 -8.29 27.87
N ILE A 144 6.55 -7.85 28.70
CA ILE A 144 5.15 -7.60 28.35
C ILE A 144 4.78 -6.18 28.76
N VAL A 145 4.05 -5.48 27.88
CA VAL A 145 3.43 -4.18 28.17
C VAL A 145 1.93 -4.33 28.00
N SER A 146 1.17 -4.00 29.04
CA SER A 146 -0.29 -4.09 29.06
C SER A 146 -0.94 -2.71 29.10
N ALA A 147 -1.99 -2.53 28.31
CA ALA A 147 -2.92 -1.40 28.45
C ALA A 147 -4.22 -1.82 29.16
N TRP A 148 -4.44 -3.12 29.37
CA TRP A 148 -5.70 -3.65 29.92
C TRP A 148 -5.71 -3.66 31.45
N ASN A 149 -5.85 -2.48 32.05
CA ASN A 149 -5.97 -2.34 33.50
C ASN A 149 -7.42 -2.46 33.96
N VAL A 150 -7.78 -3.63 34.50
CA VAL A 150 -9.16 -3.98 34.90
C VAL A 150 -9.77 -2.94 35.85
N ALA A 151 -8.98 -2.40 36.77
CA ALA A 151 -9.45 -1.43 37.74
C ALA A 151 -9.70 -0.04 37.13
N ASP A 152 -9.03 0.30 36.03
CA ASP A 152 -9.15 1.62 35.40
C ASP A 152 -10.15 1.62 34.24
N LEU A 153 -10.61 0.45 33.77
CA LEU A 153 -11.55 0.34 32.64
C LEU A 153 -12.81 1.22 32.77
N PRO A 154 -13.45 1.35 33.95
CA PRO A 154 -14.63 2.23 34.09
C PRO A 154 -14.32 3.71 33.92
N HIS A 155 -13.06 4.12 34.09
CA HIS A 155 -12.61 5.51 34.02
C HIS A 155 -12.02 5.89 32.65
N MET A 156 -11.91 4.95 31.71
CA MET A 156 -11.41 5.21 30.35
C MET A 156 -12.56 5.63 29.43
N ALA A 157 -12.35 6.66 28.62
CA ALA A 157 -13.33 7.08 27.61
C ALA A 157 -13.65 5.96 26.60
N LEU A 158 -12.65 5.12 26.30
CA LEU A 158 -12.82 3.89 25.54
C LEU A 158 -11.85 2.82 26.06
N PRO A 159 -12.33 1.63 26.45
CA PRO A 159 -11.46 0.52 26.82
C PRO A 159 -10.49 0.16 25.69
N PRO A 160 -9.21 -0.09 25.96
CA PRO A 160 -8.20 -0.25 24.92
C PRO A 160 -8.47 -1.47 24.04
N CYS A 161 -8.41 -1.28 22.73
CA CYS A 161 -8.51 -2.35 21.73
C CYS A 161 -7.25 -3.22 21.71
N HIS A 162 -6.08 -2.62 21.89
CA HIS A 162 -4.80 -3.31 22.03
C HIS A 162 -4.59 -3.64 23.51
N ALA A 163 -4.77 -4.91 23.90
CA ALA A 163 -4.79 -5.25 25.31
C ALA A 163 -3.37 -5.31 25.91
N PHE A 164 -2.46 -5.99 25.21
CA PHE A 164 -1.06 -6.09 25.58
C PHE A 164 -0.22 -6.51 24.37
N PHE A 165 1.09 -6.26 24.46
CA PHE A 165 2.07 -6.79 23.53
C PHE A 165 3.28 -7.36 24.28
N GLN A 166 3.91 -8.35 23.69
CA GLN A 166 5.06 -9.05 24.23
C GLN A 166 6.23 -8.94 23.25
N PHE A 167 7.42 -8.66 23.78
CA PHE A 167 8.67 -8.72 23.02
C PHE A 167 9.35 -10.07 23.20
N TYR A 168 10.11 -10.47 22.18
CA TYR A 168 10.91 -11.68 22.17
C TYR A 168 12.25 -11.41 21.50
N VAL A 169 13.35 -11.67 22.19
CA VAL A 169 14.69 -11.47 21.65
C VAL A 169 15.28 -12.81 21.23
N GLN A 170 15.78 -12.88 20.00
CA GLN A 170 16.44 -14.08 19.47
C GLN A 170 17.54 -13.70 18.49
N GLN A 171 18.77 -14.21 18.68
CA GLN A 171 19.88 -14.01 17.74
C GLN A 171 20.14 -12.54 17.34
N GLY A 172 20.11 -11.62 18.32
CA GLY A 172 20.30 -10.18 18.06
C GLY A 172 19.12 -9.49 17.37
N ARG A 173 17.97 -10.16 17.26
CA ARG A 173 16.72 -9.67 16.67
C ARG A 173 15.65 -9.48 17.75
N LEU A 174 14.82 -8.45 17.60
CA LEU A 174 13.64 -8.21 18.42
C LEU A 174 12.37 -8.52 17.61
N ASP A 175 11.59 -9.49 18.06
CA ASP A 175 10.26 -9.82 17.55
C ASP A 175 9.20 -9.27 18.53
N MET A 176 7.97 -9.04 18.05
CA MET A 176 6.87 -8.57 18.90
C MET A 176 5.56 -9.25 18.55
N GLN A 177 4.78 -9.60 19.56
CA GLN A 177 3.41 -10.10 19.41
C GLN A 177 2.41 -9.16 20.08
N LEU A 178 1.45 -8.66 19.30
CA LEU A 178 0.34 -7.83 19.78
C LEU A 178 -0.94 -8.65 19.90
N TYR A 179 -1.61 -8.59 21.06
CA TYR A 179 -2.97 -9.07 21.23
C TYR A 179 -3.98 -7.91 21.13
N GLN A 180 -4.87 -7.97 20.14
CA GLN A 180 -5.92 -6.98 19.93
C GLN A 180 -7.31 -7.61 20.15
N ARG A 181 -7.99 -7.22 21.23
CA ARG A 181 -9.29 -7.80 21.64
C ARG A 181 -10.46 -7.45 20.72
N SER A 182 -10.31 -6.40 19.91
CA SER A 182 -11.31 -5.94 18.95
C SER A 182 -10.60 -5.23 17.81
N ALA A 183 -10.79 -5.73 16.60
CA ALA A 183 -10.12 -5.24 15.41
C ALA A 183 -11.14 -4.96 14.31
N ASP A 184 -11.33 -3.69 13.99
CA ASP A 184 -11.97 -3.26 12.74
C ASP A 184 -10.96 -3.43 11.61
N ILE A 185 -11.22 -4.40 10.74
CA ILE A 185 -10.28 -4.79 9.69
C ILE A 185 -10.14 -3.70 8.62
N ALA A 186 -11.23 -3.03 8.24
CA ALA A 186 -11.23 -2.11 7.11
C ALA A 186 -10.69 -0.71 7.48
N LEU A 187 -10.95 -0.28 8.72
CA LEU A 187 -10.59 1.05 9.18
C LEU A 187 -9.42 1.04 10.16
N GLY A 188 -9.43 0.19 11.19
CA GLY A 188 -8.46 0.27 12.30
C GLY A 188 -7.18 -0.53 12.11
N VAL A 189 -7.29 -1.78 11.65
CA VAL A 189 -6.15 -2.71 11.50
C VAL A 189 -5.01 -2.13 10.66
N PRO A 190 -5.24 -1.41 9.53
CA PRO A 190 -4.16 -0.82 8.77
C PRO A 190 -3.27 0.15 9.57
N PHE A 191 -3.90 0.98 10.41
CA PHE A 191 -3.19 1.92 11.28
C PHE A 191 -2.48 1.18 12.41
N ASN A 192 -3.10 0.13 12.95
CA ASN A 192 -2.51 -0.65 14.04
C ASN A 192 -1.28 -1.42 13.59
N ILE A 193 -1.30 -2.01 12.39
CA ILE A 193 -0.12 -2.69 11.83
C ILE A 193 1.06 -1.71 11.71
N ALA A 194 0.82 -0.54 11.14
CA ALA A 194 1.84 0.49 10.99
C ALA A 194 2.36 1.01 12.34
N SER A 195 1.47 1.30 13.29
CA SER A 195 1.83 1.83 14.62
C SER A 195 2.73 0.86 15.40
N TYR A 196 2.35 -0.42 15.48
CA TYR A 196 3.11 -1.41 16.23
C TYR A 196 4.38 -1.88 15.49
N ALA A 197 4.37 -1.90 14.15
CA ALA A 197 5.60 -2.08 13.39
C ALA A 197 6.62 -0.97 13.69
N LEU A 198 6.16 0.29 13.75
CA LEU A 198 7.01 1.43 14.08
C LEU A 198 7.54 1.32 15.52
N LEU A 199 6.68 0.97 16.48
CA LEU A 199 7.09 0.74 17.87
C LEU A 199 8.17 -0.34 17.99
N LEU A 200 8.01 -1.47 17.28
CA LEU A 200 9.02 -2.53 17.26
C LEU A 200 10.36 -2.01 16.72
N MET A 201 10.35 -1.23 15.64
CA MET A 201 11.56 -0.64 15.09
C MET A 201 12.23 0.34 16.06
N MET A 202 11.44 1.19 16.74
CA MET A 202 11.95 2.16 17.71
C MET A 202 12.60 1.47 18.91
N VAL A 203 11.95 0.46 19.48
CA VAL A 203 12.49 -0.29 20.63
C VAL A 203 13.70 -1.12 20.23
N ALA A 204 13.68 -1.75 19.05
CA ALA A 204 14.83 -2.48 18.54
C ALA A 204 16.04 -1.55 18.36
N GLN A 205 15.84 -0.37 17.75
CA GLN A 205 16.88 0.65 17.59
C GLN A 205 17.45 1.09 18.95
N GLU A 206 16.58 1.43 19.91
CA GLU A 206 17.00 1.82 21.25
C GLU A 206 17.80 0.71 21.95
N CYS A 207 17.49 -0.56 21.70
CA CYS A 207 18.20 -1.68 22.30
C CYS A 207 19.42 -2.16 21.49
N GLY A 208 19.75 -1.53 20.35
CA GLY A 208 20.83 -1.98 19.46
C GLY A 208 20.56 -3.33 18.80
N LEU A 209 19.28 -3.69 18.60
CA LEU A 209 18.83 -4.94 18.00
C LEU A 209 18.28 -4.72 16.59
N THR A 210 18.24 -5.78 15.79
CA THR A 210 17.58 -5.74 14.48
C THR A 210 16.07 -5.96 14.63
N PRO A 211 15.20 -5.12 14.03
CA PRO A 211 13.76 -5.38 14.01
C PRO A 211 13.46 -6.68 13.27
N GLY A 212 12.64 -7.54 13.87
CA GLY A 212 12.27 -8.84 13.31
C GLY A 212 10.81 -8.94 12.90
N VAL A 213 10.11 -9.92 13.44
CA VAL A 213 8.75 -10.25 13.05
C VAL A 213 7.76 -9.59 13.99
N PHE A 214 6.87 -8.78 13.43
CA PHE A 214 5.66 -8.31 14.10
C PHE A 214 4.52 -9.32 13.88
N ILE A 215 4.02 -9.89 14.96
CA ILE A 215 2.92 -10.84 15.00
C ILE A 215 1.68 -10.12 15.52
N HIS A 216 0.62 -10.09 14.73
CA HIS A 216 -0.65 -9.49 15.12
C HIS A 216 -1.67 -10.59 15.39
N VAL A 217 -2.20 -10.64 16.62
CA VAL A 217 -3.26 -11.56 17.06
C VAL A 217 -4.55 -10.78 17.32
N PRO A 218 -5.34 -10.49 16.27
CA PRO A 218 -6.63 -9.84 16.43
C PRO A 218 -7.76 -10.83 16.66
N ARG A 219 -8.63 -10.50 17.63
CA ARG A 219 -10.01 -10.99 17.72
C ARG A 219 -10.87 -10.12 16.79
N ARG A 220 -11.44 -10.72 15.73
CA ARG A 220 -11.98 -9.94 14.60
C ARG A 220 -13.43 -9.56 14.70
N ARG A 221 -13.74 -8.37 14.17
CA ARG A 221 -15.08 -7.86 13.86
C ARG A 221 -14.99 -7.06 12.54
N ALA A 222 -15.59 -7.53 11.44
CA ALA A 222 -15.69 -6.80 10.18
C ALA A 222 -17.08 -6.16 10.06
N HIS A 223 -17.15 -4.85 9.87
CA HIS A 223 -18.41 -4.16 9.57
C HIS A 223 -18.71 -4.31 8.08
N LEU A 224 -19.90 -4.82 7.75
CA LEU A 224 -20.47 -4.68 6.42
C LEU A 224 -21.33 -3.41 6.42
N SER A 225 -20.80 -2.30 5.94
CA SER A 225 -21.64 -1.23 5.43
C SER A 225 -22.09 -1.64 4.02
N GLN A 226 -23.25 -2.30 3.91
CA GLN A 226 -23.97 -2.35 2.63
C GLN A 226 -24.56 -0.96 2.37
N PRO A 227 -24.38 -0.36 1.17
CA PRO A 227 -25.27 0.70 0.74
C PRO A 227 -26.64 0.07 0.54
N ARG A 228 -27.64 0.52 1.31
CA ARG A 228 -29.04 0.17 1.04
C ARG A 228 -29.44 0.85 -0.27
N GLY A 229 -29.46 0.10 -1.36
CA GLY A 229 -30.17 0.45 -2.58
C GLY A 229 -31.56 -0.18 -2.56
N GLY A 230 -32.59 0.64 -2.65
CA GLY A 230 -33.99 0.24 -2.79
C GLY A 230 -34.81 1.37 -3.41
N ALA A 231 -34.92 1.31 -4.73
CA ALA A 231 -35.96 1.80 -5.65
C ALA A 231 -36.60 3.21 -5.50
N GLU A 232 -36.53 3.92 -6.64
CA GLU A 232 -37.54 4.79 -7.27
C GLU A 232 -37.80 6.22 -6.75
N GLY A 233 -37.56 7.17 -7.67
CA GLY A 233 -38.32 8.42 -7.78
C GLY A 233 -37.72 9.67 -7.17
N ALA A 234 -36.95 10.44 -7.96
CA ALA A 234 -37.14 11.89 -8.11
C ALA A 234 -36.04 12.47 -9.01
N ALA A 235 -36.49 13.12 -10.08
CA ALA A 235 -35.71 14.01 -10.91
C ALA A 235 -35.31 15.29 -10.14
N ASP A 236 -34.30 15.96 -10.72
CA ASP A 236 -33.95 17.37 -10.58
C ASP A 236 -33.16 17.90 -9.35
N ALA A 237 -31.91 18.28 -9.69
CA ALA A 237 -31.16 19.49 -9.30
C ALA A 237 -30.43 19.56 -7.93
N PRO A 238 -29.39 20.42 -7.78
CA PRO A 238 -28.38 20.90 -8.73
C PRO A 238 -26.93 20.74 -8.20
N ALA A 239 -25.96 20.94 -9.10
CA ALA A 239 -24.54 21.10 -8.77
C ALA A 239 -24.29 22.34 -7.90
N LEU A 240 -23.43 22.21 -6.88
CA LEU A 240 -22.86 23.33 -6.12
C LEU A 240 -21.38 23.56 -6.49
N PRO A 241 -20.88 24.80 -6.42
CA PRO A 241 -19.91 25.34 -7.36
C PRO A 241 -18.47 25.31 -6.85
N ALA A 242 -17.56 25.48 -7.81
CA ALA A 242 -16.15 25.74 -7.58
C ALA A 242 -15.89 27.11 -6.89
N ALA A 243 -14.92 27.09 -5.98
CA ALA A 243 -14.01 28.17 -5.60
C ALA A 243 -14.60 29.55 -5.23
N ALA A 244 -14.52 29.88 -3.94
CA ALA A 244 -14.36 31.26 -3.48
C ALA A 244 -13.06 31.38 -2.67
N ARG A 245 -12.20 32.29 -3.15
CA ARG A 245 -10.93 32.71 -2.57
C ARG A 245 -11.19 33.41 -1.24
N HIS A 246 -10.52 33.01 -0.15
CA HIS A 246 -10.43 33.84 1.04
C HIS A 246 -9.00 34.29 1.30
N HIS A 247 -8.88 35.61 1.38
CA HIS A 247 -7.71 36.40 1.73
C HIS A 247 -7.13 36.03 3.09
N CYS A 248 -5.81 36.06 3.13
CA CYS A 248 -4.98 36.13 4.32
C CYS A 248 -4.96 37.57 4.86
N PRO A 249 -4.98 37.78 6.19
CA PRO A 249 -4.43 38.98 6.80
C PRO A 249 -3.00 38.70 7.31
N GLU A 250 -2.05 39.51 6.86
CA GLU A 250 -0.73 39.67 7.47
C GLU A 250 -0.84 40.24 8.89
N ALA A 251 -0.16 39.63 9.85
CA ALA A 251 0.84 40.28 10.71
C ALA A 251 1.20 39.37 11.90
N ALA A 252 2.40 38.78 11.88
CA ALA A 252 3.36 38.87 12.99
C ALA A 252 4.64 38.06 12.71
N ARG A 253 5.70 38.82 12.48
CA ARG A 253 7.10 38.58 12.91
C ARG A 253 7.87 37.46 12.21
N ARG A 254 8.64 37.93 11.22
CA ARG A 254 9.93 37.40 10.78
C ARG A 254 10.80 37.01 11.98
N ASP A 255 11.24 35.76 12.01
CA ASP A 255 12.57 35.45 12.51
C ASP A 255 13.31 34.52 11.56
N ARG A 256 14.57 34.86 11.29
CA ARG A 256 15.39 34.27 10.25
C ARG A 256 15.90 32.89 10.68
N LEU A 257 15.41 31.82 10.08
CA LEU A 257 16.11 30.54 10.05
C LEU A 257 16.71 30.30 8.68
N ARG A 258 18.05 30.29 8.64
CA ARG A 258 18.88 30.00 7.48
C ARG A 258 18.51 28.62 6.92
N ARG A 259 18.12 28.57 5.65
CA ARG A 259 17.97 27.30 4.91
C ARG A 259 19.36 26.71 4.66
N HIS A 260 19.65 25.56 5.25
CA HIS A 260 20.69 24.68 4.73
C HIS A 260 20.16 23.97 3.47
N PRO A 261 21.00 23.74 2.44
CA PRO A 261 20.58 23.02 1.25
C PRO A 261 20.23 21.57 1.62
N ALA A 262 19.10 21.09 1.12
CA ALA A 262 18.69 19.70 1.29
C ALA A 262 19.77 18.76 0.71
N ALA A 263 20.41 17.98 1.58
CA ALA A 263 21.24 16.88 1.15
C ALA A 263 20.35 15.88 0.41
N ARG A 264 20.68 15.60 -0.85
CA ARG A 264 20.13 14.46 -1.60
C ARG A 264 20.44 13.19 -0.80
N LEU A 265 19.41 12.54 -0.28
CA LEU A 265 19.53 11.14 0.15
C LEU A 265 19.88 10.31 -1.10
N PRO A 266 20.95 9.49 -1.08
CA PRO A 266 21.22 8.59 -2.19
C PRO A 266 20.08 7.59 -2.32
N ALA A 267 19.70 7.28 -3.57
CA ALA A 267 18.78 6.17 -3.83
C ALA A 267 19.32 4.90 -3.18
N PRO A 268 18.49 4.10 -2.49
CA PRO A 268 18.95 2.88 -1.86
C PRO A 268 19.59 1.96 -2.92
N PRO A 269 20.69 1.26 -2.58
CA PRO A 269 21.31 0.34 -3.51
C PRO A 269 20.32 -0.77 -3.85
N VAL A 270 20.04 -0.92 -5.16
CA VAL A 270 19.25 -2.02 -5.68
C VAL A 270 20.12 -3.27 -5.63
N HIS A 271 19.98 -4.05 -4.56
CA HIS A 271 20.45 -5.43 -4.55
C HIS A 271 19.34 -6.35 -5.08
N PRO A 272 19.68 -7.31 -5.98
CA PRO A 272 18.69 -8.07 -6.73
C PRO A 272 17.99 -9.09 -5.81
N LEU A 273 16.71 -8.86 -5.54
CA LEU A 273 15.81 -9.85 -4.94
C LEU A 273 15.61 -11.00 -5.94
N ARG A 274 15.98 -12.23 -5.55
CA ARG A 274 15.61 -13.46 -6.26
C ARG A 274 14.10 -13.70 -6.16
N GLY A 275 13.47 -13.89 -7.33
CA GLY A 275 12.08 -14.25 -7.71
C GLY A 275 11.06 -14.56 -6.60
N ILE A 276 9.85 -14.01 -6.61
CA ILE A 276 8.77 -14.29 -7.59
C ILE A 276 7.94 -13.01 -7.84
N GLY A 277 8.19 -12.32 -8.95
CA GLY A 277 7.29 -11.31 -9.51
C GLY A 277 6.43 -11.93 -10.63
N MET A 278 5.27 -11.33 -10.93
CA MET A 278 4.46 -11.74 -12.08
C MET A 278 5.31 -11.71 -13.36
N LYS A 279 5.35 -12.83 -14.08
CA LYS A 279 6.00 -12.88 -15.39
C LYS A 279 5.13 -12.12 -16.39
N PHE A 280 5.77 -11.31 -17.23
CA PHE A 280 5.11 -10.63 -18.33
C PHE A 280 5.99 -10.66 -19.58
N GLU A 281 5.41 -10.23 -20.69
CA GLU A 281 6.00 -10.30 -22.02
C GLU A 281 6.00 -8.91 -22.66
N LEU A 282 6.90 -8.69 -23.59
CA LEU A 282 7.02 -7.43 -24.33
C LEU A 282 6.71 -7.72 -25.80
N VAL A 283 5.90 -6.88 -26.44
CA VAL A 283 5.61 -6.96 -27.87
C VAL A 283 5.98 -5.63 -28.51
N VAL A 284 6.91 -5.64 -29.47
CA VAL A 284 7.45 -4.43 -30.09
C VAL A 284 7.80 -4.66 -31.55
N ALA A 285 7.67 -3.64 -32.38
CA ALA A 285 8.24 -3.60 -33.73
C ALA A 285 9.37 -2.56 -33.74
N ALA A 286 10.53 -2.94 -34.27
CA ALA A 286 11.70 -2.06 -34.34
C ALA A 286 12.44 -2.23 -35.67
N ASP A 287 13.01 -1.13 -36.16
CA ASP A 287 13.85 -1.13 -37.36
C ASP A 287 15.30 -1.59 -37.07
N GLU A 288 16.17 -1.63 -38.09
CA GLU A 288 17.58 -2.04 -37.95
C GLU A 288 18.38 -1.13 -36.99
N ALA A 289 17.95 0.13 -36.81
CA ALA A 289 18.55 1.08 -35.87
C ALA A 289 17.92 1.02 -34.47
N ARG A 290 17.00 0.06 -34.23
CA ARG A 290 16.15 -0.07 -33.03
C ARG A 290 15.14 1.07 -32.86
N GLY A 291 14.86 1.83 -33.92
CA GLY A 291 13.81 2.83 -33.94
C GLY A 291 12.43 2.18 -33.80
N ILE A 292 11.61 2.69 -32.89
CA ILE A 292 10.28 2.14 -32.55
C ILE A 292 9.14 3.14 -32.72
N GLY A 293 9.44 4.37 -33.13
CA GLY A 293 8.43 5.39 -33.28
C GLY A 293 8.98 6.75 -33.69
N ARG A 294 8.08 7.54 -34.27
CA ARG A 294 8.26 8.96 -34.60
C ARG A 294 6.98 9.72 -34.26
N ALA A 295 7.08 10.81 -33.52
CA ALA A 295 5.95 11.68 -33.18
C ALA A 295 4.73 10.94 -32.57
N GLY A 296 4.96 9.83 -31.87
CA GLY A 296 3.91 9.05 -31.20
C GLY A 296 3.23 7.96 -32.03
N GLY A 297 3.67 7.71 -33.26
CA GLY A 297 3.22 6.60 -34.11
C GLY A 297 4.37 5.77 -34.68
N LEU A 298 4.04 4.65 -35.32
CA LEU A 298 5.00 3.85 -36.10
C LEU A 298 5.27 4.55 -37.45
N PRO A 299 6.54 4.67 -37.90
CA PRO A 299 6.87 5.34 -39.15
C PRO A 299 6.59 4.49 -40.40
N TRP A 300 6.22 3.22 -40.23
CA TRP A 300 5.83 2.28 -41.29
C TRP A 300 4.38 1.81 -41.13
N ARG A 301 3.87 1.20 -42.19
CA ARG A 301 2.61 0.43 -42.17
C ARG A 301 2.92 -0.99 -42.61
N LEU A 302 2.75 -1.94 -41.70
CA LEU A 302 2.96 -3.36 -41.94
C LEU A 302 1.69 -4.10 -41.47
N PRO A 303 0.71 -4.36 -42.36
CA PRO A 303 -0.51 -5.08 -41.99
C PRO A 303 -0.25 -6.43 -41.32
N GLY A 304 0.79 -7.16 -41.74
CA GLY A 304 1.16 -8.44 -41.13
C GLY A 304 1.71 -8.30 -39.71
N ASP A 305 2.44 -7.22 -39.39
CA ASP A 305 2.82 -6.88 -38.00
C ASP A 305 1.59 -6.65 -37.12
N MET A 306 0.59 -5.90 -37.63
CA MET A 306 -0.66 -5.68 -36.90
C MET A 306 -1.45 -6.98 -36.69
N ALA A 307 -1.43 -7.89 -37.67
CA ALA A 307 -2.06 -9.20 -37.56
C ALA A 307 -1.34 -10.08 -36.51
N PHE A 308 -0.01 -10.09 -36.52
CA PHE A 308 0.82 -10.75 -35.51
C PHE A 308 0.56 -10.20 -34.11
N PHE A 309 0.60 -8.88 -33.95
CA PHE A 309 0.30 -8.21 -32.70
C PHE A 309 -1.09 -8.59 -32.18
N LYS A 310 -2.12 -8.56 -33.04
CA LYS A 310 -3.47 -8.95 -32.67
C LYS A 310 -3.51 -10.41 -32.21
N ARG A 311 -2.91 -11.33 -32.96
CA ARG A 311 -2.85 -12.75 -32.64
C ARG A 311 -2.23 -12.98 -31.26
N VAL A 312 -0.99 -12.51 -31.06
CA VAL A 312 -0.23 -12.70 -29.82
C VAL A 312 -0.96 -12.13 -28.60
N THR A 313 -1.58 -10.96 -28.73
CA THR A 313 -2.14 -10.25 -27.58
C THR A 313 -3.61 -10.52 -27.31
N SER A 314 -4.34 -11.18 -28.23
CA SER A 314 -5.78 -11.49 -28.07
C SER A 314 -6.12 -12.97 -27.97
N GLU A 315 -5.24 -13.87 -28.44
CA GLU A 315 -5.46 -15.31 -28.28
C GLU A 315 -5.11 -15.72 -26.84
N ALA A 316 -6.14 -16.03 -26.06
CA ALA A 316 -6.03 -16.52 -24.70
C ALA A 316 -6.64 -17.93 -24.60
N PRO A 317 -6.15 -18.79 -23.68
CA PRO A 317 -6.76 -20.08 -23.39
C PRO A 317 -8.24 -19.95 -23.02
N ALA A 318 -9.04 -20.99 -23.31
CA ALA A 318 -10.48 -20.98 -23.06
C ALA A 318 -10.82 -20.59 -21.61
N GLY A 319 -11.72 -19.61 -21.45
CA GLY A 319 -12.14 -19.10 -20.14
C GLY A 319 -11.17 -18.11 -19.48
N ARG A 320 -10.09 -17.70 -20.16
CA ARG A 320 -9.13 -16.68 -19.70
C ARG A 320 -9.03 -15.53 -20.68
N HIS A 321 -8.48 -14.40 -20.23
CA HIS A 321 -8.23 -13.23 -21.06
C HIS A 321 -6.79 -12.72 -20.89
N ASN A 322 -6.30 -11.96 -21.87
CA ASN A 322 -4.97 -11.35 -21.82
C ASN A 322 -5.05 -9.89 -21.37
N ALA A 323 -3.95 -9.33 -20.88
CA ALA A 323 -3.81 -7.91 -20.55
C ALA A 323 -2.74 -7.24 -21.41
N VAL A 324 -2.97 -5.98 -21.76
CA VAL A 324 -2.01 -5.12 -22.45
C VAL A 324 -1.74 -3.86 -21.64
N LEU A 325 -0.46 -3.58 -21.39
CA LEU A 325 0.05 -2.39 -20.71
C LEU A 325 0.69 -1.46 -21.74
N MET A 326 0.32 -0.19 -21.67
CA MET A 326 0.87 0.83 -22.56
C MET A 326 0.99 2.17 -21.86
N GLY A 327 1.93 3.00 -22.31
CA GLY A 327 2.02 4.39 -21.85
C GLY A 327 0.86 5.24 -22.36
N ARG A 328 0.57 6.35 -21.67
CA ARG A 328 -0.45 7.33 -22.06
C ARG A 328 -0.39 7.78 -23.54
N LYS A 329 0.81 8.08 -24.05
CA LYS A 329 0.98 8.54 -25.45
C LYS A 329 0.60 7.45 -26.45
N THR A 330 1.01 6.21 -26.18
CA THR A 330 0.63 5.02 -26.96
C THR A 330 -0.88 4.81 -26.93
N TYR A 331 -1.49 4.93 -25.75
CA TYR A 331 -2.95 4.84 -25.64
C TYR A 331 -3.64 5.90 -26.49
N ALA A 332 -3.14 7.14 -26.43
CA ALA A 332 -3.68 8.28 -27.17
C ALA A 332 -3.50 8.18 -28.70
N SER A 333 -2.54 7.40 -29.21
CA SER A 333 -2.33 7.20 -30.65
C SER A 333 -3.21 6.10 -31.26
N ILE A 334 -3.79 5.21 -30.44
CA ILE A 334 -4.75 4.20 -30.92
C ILE A 334 -6.03 4.91 -31.39
N SER A 335 -6.48 4.67 -32.63
CA SER A 335 -7.71 5.28 -33.14
C SER A 335 -8.93 5.01 -32.22
N PRO A 336 -9.81 6.00 -31.97
CA PRO A 336 -10.99 5.82 -31.12
C PRO A 336 -11.89 4.65 -31.53
N LYS A 337 -11.91 4.27 -32.82
CA LYS A 337 -12.66 3.11 -33.32
C LYS A 337 -12.20 1.78 -32.72
N PHE A 338 -10.92 1.69 -32.34
CA PHE A 338 -10.29 0.48 -31.81
C PHE A 338 -9.92 0.62 -30.33
N ARG A 339 -10.34 1.70 -29.67
CA ARG A 339 -10.09 1.99 -28.26
C ARG A 339 -11.37 1.78 -27.44
N PRO A 340 -11.33 1.03 -26.32
CA PRO A 340 -10.25 0.15 -25.89
C PRO A 340 -10.10 -1.07 -26.81
N LEU A 341 -8.94 -1.71 -26.77
CA LEU A 341 -8.64 -2.85 -27.63
C LEU A 341 -9.47 -4.06 -27.17
N ARG A 342 -10.37 -4.54 -28.03
CA ARG A 342 -11.35 -5.58 -27.70
C ARG A 342 -10.69 -6.94 -27.44
N GLY A 343 -11.29 -7.75 -26.58
CA GLY A 343 -10.83 -9.10 -26.26
C GLY A 343 -9.65 -9.18 -25.28
N ARG A 344 -9.30 -8.05 -24.65
CA ARG A 344 -8.19 -7.96 -23.69
C ARG A 344 -8.40 -6.84 -22.68
N LEU A 345 -7.83 -7.00 -21.50
CA LEU A 345 -7.82 -5.99 -20.46
C LEU A 345 -6.82 -4.88 -20.84
N ASN A 346 -7.29 -3.64 -20.91
CA ASN A 346 -6.47 -2.50 -21.30
C ASN A 346 -5.97 -1.77 -20.05
N VAL A 347 -4.65 -1.57 -19.97
CA VAL A 347 -3.99 -0.91 -18.86
C VAL A 347 -3.13 0.24 -19.37
N VAL A 348 -3.37 1.44 -18.84
CA VAL A 348 -2.67 2.67 -19.22
C VAL A 348 -1.80 3.17 -18.07
N LEU A 349 -0.52 3.39 -18.34
CA LEU A 349 0.42 3.96 -17.38
C LEU A 349 0.50 5.47 -17.53
N SER A 350 0.17 6.19 -16.45
CA SER A 350 0.21 7.65 -16.40
C SER A 350 0.43 8.16 -14.98
N ARG A 351 1.32 9.15 -14.83
CA ARG A 351 1.54 9.88 -13.57
C ARG A 351 0.53 11.00 -13.34
N GLN A 352 -0.35 11.28 -14.30
CA GLN A 352 -1.37 12.33 -14.20
C GLN A 352 -2.58 11.82 -13.41
N ALA A 353 -2.94 12.52 -12.33
CA ALA A 353 -4.01 12.13 -11.41
C ALA A 353 -5.43 12.21 -12.01
N ALA A 354 -5.62 12.89 -13.15
CA ALA A 354 -6.92 13.14 -13.78
C ALA A 354 -6.94 12.70 -15.26
N LEU A 355 -6.36 11.54 -15.59
CA LEU A 355 -6.40 11.03 -16.96
C LEU A 355 -7.79 10.46 -17.28
N THR A 356 -8.49 11.08 -18.23
CA THR A 356 -9.73 10.52 -18.79
C THR A 356 -9.40 9.34 -19.71
N VAL A 357 -10.01 8.19 -19.45
CA VAL A 357 -9.91 6.97 -20.27
C VAL A 357 -11.29 6.40 -20.53
N ASP A 358 -11.40 5.58 -21.56
CA ASP A 358 -12.62 4.87 -21.93
C ASP A 358 -13.04 3.85 -20.85
N GLU A 359 -14.31 3.50 -20.80
CA GLU A 359 -14.85 2.55 -19.82
C GLU A 359 -14.17 1.17 -19.92
N GLY A 360 -13.85 0.57 -18.77
CA GLY A 360 -13.16 -0.71 -18.69
C GLY A 360 -11.63 -0.65 -18.82
N VAL A 361 -11.04 0.55 -18.92
CA VAL A 361 -9.58 0.75 -18.95
C VAL A 361 -9.04 1.05 -17.56
N LEU A 362 -8.00 0.32 -17.15
CA LEU A 362 -7.34 0.54 -15.86
C LEU A 362 -6.19 1.54 -16.00
N VAL A 363 -6.00 2.39 -15.00
CA VAL A 363 -4.92 3.39 -14.98
C VAL A 363 -4.03 3.19 -13.76
N PHE A 364 -2.71 3.14 -13.97
CA PHE A 364 -1.72 3.06 -12.89
C PHE A 364 -0.57 4.05 -13.08
N GLY A 365 0.09 4.40 -11.98
CA GLY A 365 1.22 5.34 -11.99
C GLY A 365 2.57 4.74 -12.41
N SER A 366 2.72 3.41 -12.39
CA SER A 366 3.98 2.70 -12.68
C SER A 366 3.74 1.29 -13.20
N LEU A 367 4.76 0.71 -13.86
CA LEU A 367 4.74 -0.68 -14.32
C LEU A 367 4.56 -1.65 -13.15
N GLU A 368 5.30 -1.47 -12.05
CA GLU A 368 5.18 -2.30 -10.85
C GLU A 368 3.77 -2.29 -10.26
N ALA A 369 3.12 -1.12 -10.18
CA ALA A 369 1.76 -1.03 -9.65
C ALA A 369 0.75 -1.77 -10.54
N ALA A 370 0.90 -1.66 -11.87
CA ALA A 370 0.08 -2.38 -12.83
C ALA A 370 0.30 -3.90 -12.74
N LEU A 371 1.55 -4.36 -12.75
CA LEU A 371 1.88 -5.78 -12.63
C LEU A 371 1.39 -6.36 -11.30
N ALA A 372 1.55 -5.64 -10.19
CA ALA A 372 1.06 -6.07 -8.89
C ALA A 372 -0.47 -6.23 -8.87
N ARG A 373 -1.21 -5.34 -9.55
CA ARG A 373 -2.67 -5.43 -9.65
C ARG A 373 -3.12 -6.53 -10.60
N LEU A 374 -2.43 -6.71 -11.72
CA LEU A 374 -2.69 -7.77 -12.71
C LEU A 374 -2.42 -9.16 -12.13
N ALA A 375 -1.43 -9.28 -11.25
CA ALA A 375 -1.13 -10.52 -10.54
C ALA A 375 -2.29 -11.03 -9.65
N ALA A 376 -3.27 -10.19 -9.35
CA ALA A 376 -4.46 -10.55 -8.58
C ALA A 376 -5.63 -11.07 -9.45
N PHE A 377 -5.53 -11.01 -10.78
CA PHE A 377 -6.55 -11.57 -11.68
C PHE A 377 -6.28 -13.07 -11.89
N THR A 378 -7.26 -13.92 -11.55
CA THR A 378 -7.16 -15.39 -11.66
C THR A 378 -7.47 -15.89 -13.06
N ASP A 379 -8.22 -15.10 -13.84
CA ASP A 379 -8.63 -15.35 -15.22
C ASP A 379 -7.68 -14.71 -16.25
N LEU A 380 -6.54 -14.16 -15.80
CA LEU A 380 -5.53 -13.61 -16.69
C LEU A 380 -4.55 -14.69 -17.16
N ALA A 381 -4.37 -14.82 -18.47
CA ALA A 381 -3.44 -15.77 -19.07
C ALA A 381 -2.06 -15.13 -19.30
N HIS A 382 -2.00 -14.08 -20.12
CA HIS A 382 -0.75 -13.39 -20.45
C HIS A 382 -0.85 -11.88 -20.23
N THR A 383 0.28 -11.28 -19.88
CA THR A 383 0.43 -9.83 -19.68
C THR A 383 1.47 -9.30 -20.65
N PHE A 384 1.09 -8.36 -21.52
CA PHE A 384 1.94 -7.83 -22.57
C PHE A 384 2.20 -6.33 -22.38
N VAL A 385 3.45 -5.90 -22.44
CA VAL A 385 3.84 -4.50 -22.56
C VAL A 385 3.95 -4.17 -24.05
N ILE A 386 3.15 -3.21 -24.52
CA ILE A 386 2.92 -2.99 -25.97
C ILE A 386 3.28 -1.59 -26.47
N GLY A 387 3.84 -0.71 -25.62
CA GLY A 387 4.33 0.57 -26.13
C GLY A 387 4.58 1.68 -25.13
N GLY A 388 5.58 2.49 -25.48
CA GLY A 388 6.05 3.67 -24.77
C GLY A 388 7.55 3.52 -24.55
N GLY A 389 8.38 4.40 -25.13
CA GLY A 389 9.84 4.27 -25.07
C GLY A 389 10.40 4.13 -23.65
N GLU A 390 9.96 5.00 -22.73
CA GLU A 390 10.30 4.89 -21.29
C GLU A 390 9.82 3.57 -20.68
N LEU A 391 8.61 3.12 -21.04
CA LEU A 391 8.01 1.90 -20.53
C LEU A 391 8.74 0.65 -21.04
N TYR A 392 9.20 0.64 -22.29
CA TYR A 392 10.00 -0.47 -22.81
C TYR A 392 11.36 -0.54 -22.12
N ALA A 393 12.03 0.59 -21.88
CA ALA A 393 13.27 0.60 -21.11
C ALA A 393 13.08 0.07 -19.69
N GLU A 394 12.00 0.49 -19.01
CA GLU A 394 11.62 -0.01 -17.68
C GLU A 394 11.31 -1.51 -17.70
N ALA A 395 10.52 -1.97 -18.69
CA ALA A 395 10.14 -3.36 -18.86
C ALA A 395 11.34 -4.27 -19.15
N ILE A 396 12.26 -3.84 -20.02
CA ILE A 396 13.49 -4.56 -20.37
C ILE A 396 14.42 -4.69 -19.15
N ALA A 397 14.50 -3.68 -18.29
CA ALA A 397 15.30 -3.73 -17.06
C ALA A 397 14.68 -4.61 -15.97
N HIS A 398 13.38 -4.89 -16.05
CA HIS A 398 12.64 -5.54 -14.97
C HIS A 398 12.87 -7.07 -14.92
N PRO A 399 13.15 -7.66 -13.75
CA PRO A 399 13.48 -9.09 -13.61
C PRO A 399 12.31 -10.04 -13.95
N GLY A 400 11.08 -9.52 -13.99
CA GLY A 400 9.87 -10.25 -14.37
C GLY A 400 9.62 -10.39 -15.87
N LEU A 401 10.40 -9.72 -16.73
CA LEU A 401 10.25 -9.88 -18.18
C LEU A 401 10.71 -11.29 -18.60
N ALA A 402 9.79 -12.10 -19.12
CA ALA A 402 10.03 -13.48 -19.49
C ALA A 402 10.32 -13.66 -20.99
N ARG A 403 9.59 -12.93 -21.84
CA ARG A 403 9.67 -13.03 -23.30
C ARG A 403 9.60 -11.67 -23.99
N VAL A 404 10.31 -11.54 -25.10
CA VAL A 404 10.23 -10.42 -26.02
C VAL A 404 9.81 -10.93 -27.39
N HIS A 405 8.66 -10.47 -27.87
CA HIS A 405 8.18 -10.66 -29.23
C HIS A 405 8.56 -9.42 -30.05
N LEU A 406 9.55 -9.56 -30.92
CA LEU A 406 10.08 -8.49 -31.74
C LEU A 406 9.69 -8.72 -33.20
N THR A 407 9.00 -7.75 -33.81
CA THR A 407 8.95 -7.63 -35.26
C THR A 407 10.18 -6.83 -35.70
N ARG A 408 11.17 -7.51 -36.27
CA ARG A 408 12.39 -6.87 -36.80
C ARG A 408 12.13 -6.41 -38.22
N VAL A 409 12.11 -5.10 -38.42
CA VAL A 409 11.89 -4.48 -39.72
C VAL A 409 13.24 -4.24 -40.39
N HIS A 410 13.48 -4.89 -41.52
CA HIS A 410 14.73 -4.85 -42.29
C HIS A 410 14.82 -3.59 -43.15
N ALA A 411 14.69 -2.44 -42.51
CA ALA A 411 14.86 -1.12 -43.08
C ALA A 411 15.32 -0.16 -41.97
N THR A 412 15.62 1.09 -42.32
CA THR A 412 15.94 2.14 -41.35
C THR A 412 15.05 3.33 -41.60
N PHE A 413 14.39 3.81 -40.56
CA PHE A 413 13.47 4.94 -40.59
C PHE A 413 13.96 6.05 -39.64
N ASP A 414 13.56 7.28 -39.93
CA ASP A 414 13.82 8.42 -39.05
C ASP A 414 12.92 8.32 -37.80
N CYS A 415 13.50 7.86 -36.70
CA CYS A 415 12.82 7.61 -35.42
C CYS A 415 13.33 8.56 -34.33
N ASP A 416 12.42 9.06 -33.49
CA ASP A 416 12.75 9.88 -32.31
C ASP A 416 12.81 9.06 -31.01
N THR A 417 12.39 7.81 -31.07
CA THR A 417 12.31 6.88 -29.95
C THR A 417 12.92 5.55 -30.35
N CYS A 418 13.86 5.03 -29.55
CA CYS A 418 14.54 3.76 -29.79
C CYS A 418 14.31 2.75 -28.67
N LEU A 419 14.35 1.46 -29.01
CA LEU A 419 14.31 0.34 -28.07
C LEU A 419 15.65 0.19 -27.36
N ALA A 420 15.62 -0.02 -26.04
CA ALA A 420 16.80 -0.35 -25.27
C ALA A 420 17.34 -1.74 -25.67
N PRO A 421 18.67 -1.97 -25.66
CA PRO A 421 19.23 -3.29 -25.92
C PRO A 421 18.80 -4.31 -24.85
N PHE A 422 18.54 -5.54 -25.29
CA PHE A 422 18.10 -6.64 -24.43
C PHE A 422 18.73 -7.99 -24.79
N GLU A 423 19.46 -8.07 -25.90
CA GLU A 423 20.08 -9.28 -26.45
C GLU A 423 21.16 -9.86 -25.52
N ASP A 424 21.66 -9.07 -24.57
CA ASP A 424 22.58 -9.50 -23.52
C ASP A 424 21.95 -10.42 -22.48
N ARG A 425 20.62 -10.35 -22.32
CA ARG A 425 19.85 -11.05 -21.27
C ARG A 425 18.85 -12.04 -21.81
N PHE A 426 18.64 -12.06 -23.13
CA PHE A 426 17.65 -12.91 -23.78
C PHE A 426 18.26 -13.63 -24.98
N ARG A 427 17.81 -14.86 -25.22
CA ARG A 427 18.25 -15.70 -26.34
C ARG A 427 17.10 -15.83 -27.34
N LEU A 428 17.43 -15.75 -28.62
CA LEU A 428 16.48 -16.01 -29.70
C LEU A 428 16.05 -17.48 -29.63
N VAL A 429 14.74 -17.73 -29.58
CA VAL A 429 14.16 -19.08 -29.52
C VAL A 429 13.42 -19.41 -30.81
N THR A 430 12.68 -18.46 -31.36
CA THR A 430 11.97 -18.66 -32.63
C THR A 430 12.14 -17.46 -33.55
N GLN A 431 12.19 -17.74 -34.85
CA GLN A 431 12.21 -16.75 -35.92
C GLN A 431 11.26 -17.23 -37.02
N ASP A 432 10.33 -16.37 -37.43
CA ASP A 432 9.36 -16.62 -38.48
C ASP A 432 9.44 -15.51 -39.54
N GLY A 433 9.54 -15.89 -40.80
CA GLY A 433 9.79 -14.99 -41.93
C GLY A 433 10.86 -15.52 -42.90
N PRO A 434 11.27 -14.71 -43.90
CA PRO A 434 10.92 -13.30 -44.07
C PRO A 434 9.48 -13.10 -44.52
N HIS A 435 8.85 -12.05 -43.99
CA HIS A 435 7.56 -11.51 -44.44
C HIS A 435 7.80 -10.24 -45.26
N HIS A 436 6.81 -9.81 -46.03
CA HIS A 436 6.87 -8.55 -46.77
C HIS A 436 5.50 -7.85 -46.76
N ASP A 437 5.51 -6.54 -46.55
CA ASP A 437 4.35 -5.65 -46.73
C ASP A 437 4.85 -4.33 -47.30
N ASP A 438 4.14 -3.76 -48.28
CA ASP A 438 4.40 -2.42 -48.83
C ASP A 438 5.90 -2.14 -49.18
N GLY A 439 6.61 -3.17 -49.66
CA GLY A 439 8.03 -3.07 -50.05
C GLY A 439 9.04 -3.14 -48.90
N VAL A 440 8.59 -3.45 -47.68
CA VAL A 440 9.43 -3.57 -46.48
C VAL A 440 9.45 -5.02 -46.01
N HIS A 441 10.66 -5.57 -45.82
CA HIS A 441 10.86 -6.91 -45.30
C HIS A 441 10.92 -6.91 -43.77
N TYR A 442 10.38 -7.93 -43.13
CA TYR A 442 10.46 -8.08 -41.67
C TYR A 442 10.40 -9.54 -41.21
N THR A 443 10.88 -9.81 -40.00
CA THR A 443 10.81 -11.11 -39.33
C THR A 443 10.13 -11.00 -37.98
N PHE A 444 9.40 -12.03 -37.57
CA PHE A 444 8.90 -12.17 -36.21
C PHE A 444 9.88 -13.01 -35.40
N GLU A 445 10.43 -12.42 -34.35
CA GLU A 445 11.42 -13.04 -33.48
C GLU A 445 10.84 -13.15 -32.07
N THR A 446 11.03 -14.30 -31.43
CA THR A 446 10.73 -14.46 -30.00
C THR A 446 12.00 -14.77 -29.25
N TYR A 447 12.28 -13.94 -28.25
CA TYR A 447 13.39 -14.09 -27.34
C TYR A 447 12.90 -14.50 -25.97
N GLU A 448 13.58 -15.44 -25.33
CA GLU A 448 13.34 -15.87 -23.95
C GLU A 448 14.51 -15.48 -23.05
N ARG A 449 14.21 -15.17 -21.79
CA ARG A 449 15.24 -14.79 -20.83
C ARG A 449 16.20 -15.96 -20.58
N ALA A 450 17.50 -15.69 -20.70
CA ALA A 450 18.59 -16.68 -20.65
C ALA A 450 18.81 -17.30 -19.27
#